data_AF-A0A9D6PR48-F1
#
_entry.id   AF-A0A9D6PR48-F1
#
_cell.length_a   1.000
_cell.length_b   1.000
_cell.length_c   1.000
_cell.angle_alpha   90.00
_cell.angle_beta   90.00
_cell.angle_gamma   90.00
#
_symmetry.space_group_name_H-M   'P 1'
#
loop_
_entity.id
_entity.type
_entity.pdbx_description
1 polymer ?
#
loop_
_entity_poly.entity_id
_entity_poly.type
_entity_poly.pdbx_seq_one_letter_code
_entity_poly.pdbx_strand_id
1 'polypeptide(L)'
;MLCQKKSVALLTVCLLATSGAVLADGVFLGRSVEAHELTNTESAQLDAELSRQFGSPTPETLVKSNNPWDAKKKQAQNQTQKKASWGDCRDYALQQRNLCYKEGRDAYSCERYYEARTTKCDKKY
;
A
#
# COMPACT_ATOMS: atom_id res chain seq x y z
N MET A 1 -15.38 31.79 -66.20
CA MET A 1 -15.34 30.58 -65.35
C MET A 1 -14.80 30.97 -63.98
N LEU A 2 -15.30 30.30 -62.95
CA LEU A 2 -15.45 30.76 -61.57
C LEU A 2 -14.15 30.83 -60.75
N CYS A 3 -14.10 31.85 -59.90
CA CYS A 3 -13.21 32.03 -58.76
C CYS A 3 -13.63 31.05 -57.64
N GLN A 4 -12.70 30.25 -57.09
CA GLN A 4 -12.96 29.38 -55.94
C GLN A 4 -11.94 29.66 -54.82
N LYS A 5 -12.51 29.91 -53.65
CA LYS A 5 -11.94 30.42 -52.40
C LYS A 5 -11.62 29.25 -51.47
N LYS A 6 -10.50 29.38 -50.74
CA LYS A 6 -10.25 28.92 -49.35
C LYS A 6 -10.26 27.41 -49.07
N SER A 7 -9.24 26.94 -48.34
CA SER A 7 -9.39 26.57 -46.92
C SER A 7 -8.05 26.13 -46.34
N VAL A 8 -7.60 26.85 -45.31
CA VAL A 8 -6.57 26.43 -44.37
C VAL A 8 -7.21 25.39 -43.46
N ALA A 9 -6.67 24.17 -43.40
CA ALA A 9 -7.06 23.17 -42.42
C ALA A 9 -5.81 22.68 -41.68
N LEU A 10 -5.54 23.37 -40.57
CA LEU A 10 -4.64 22.95 -39.51
C LEU A 10 -5.40 21.90 -38.67
N LEU A 11 -4.89 20.68 -38.53
CA LEU A 11 -5.39 19.74 -37.51
C LEU A 11 -4.27 18.81 -37.03
N THR A 12 -3.59 19.31 -36.01
CA THR A 12 -2.64 18.64 -35.12
C THR A 12 -3.36 17.53 -34.34
N VAL A 13 -2.90 16.27 -34.47
CA VAL A 13 -3.30 15.19 -33.54
C VAL A 13 -2.07 14.83 -32.71
N CYS A 14 -1.92 15.50 -31.57
CA CYS A 14 -1.05 15.04 -30.48
C CYS A 14 -1.75 13.86 -29.80
N LEU A 15 -1.27 12.64 -30.05
CA LEU A 15 -1.56 11.47 -29.24
C LEU A 15 -0.92 11.66 -27.85
N LEU A 16 -1.63 12.31 -26.94
CA LEU A 16 -1.27 12.28 -25.53
C LEU A 16 -1.52 10.87 -25.00
N ALA A 17 -0.44 10.15 -24.71
CA ALA A 17 -0.45 9.00 -23.83
C ALA A 17 -0.82 9.50 -22.42
N THR A 18 -2.12 9.56 -22.13
CA THR A 18 -2.59 9.76 -20.75
C THR A 18 -2.40 8.44 -20.01
N SER A 19 -1.24 8.29 -19.36
CA SER A 19 -1.07 7.34 -18.27
C SER A 19 -2.14 7.67 -17.23
N GLY A 20 -3.17 6.82 -17.13
CA GLY A 20 -4.30 7.03 -16.23
C GLY A 20 -3.84 7.07 -14.78
N ALA A 21 -3.75 8.28 -14.22
CA ALA A 21 -3.87 8.46 -12.78
C ALA A 21 -5.34 8.21 -12.45
N VAL A 22 -5.68 6.94 -12.17
CA VAL A 22 -7.01 6.58 -11.67
C VAL A 22 -7.15 7.24 -10.29
N LEU A 23 -7.92 8.32 -10.24
CA LEU A 23 -8.30 8.97 -9.00
C LEU A 23 -9.17 7.98 -8.20
N ALA A 24 -8.73 7.66 -6.99
CA ALA A 24 -9.37 6.68 -6.10
C ALA A 24 -10.81 7.06 -5.69
N ASP A 25 -11.22 8.32 -5.87
CA ASP A 25 -12.53 8.86 -5.52
C ASP A 25 -13.73 8.08 -6.11
N GLY A 26 -13.50 7.30 -7.18
CA GLY A 26 -14.56 6.51 -7.82
C GLY A 26 -14.65 5.05 -7.41
N VAL A 27 -13.65 4.50 -6.71
CA VAL A 27 -13.51 3.04 -6.54
C VAL A 27 -14.62 2.43 -5.68
N PHE A 28 -15.16 3.23 -4.75
CA PHE A 28 -16.18 2.81 -3.78
C PHE A 28 -17.59 3.29 -4.14
N LEU A 29 -17.75 4.06 -5.23
CA LEU A 29 -19.05 4.58 -5.65
C LEU A 29 -20.05 3.44 -5.90
N GLY A 30 -21.21 3.53 -5.24
CA GLY A 30 -22.31 2.56 -5.41
C GLY A 30 -22.17 1.26 -4.62
N ARG A 31 -21.20 1.15 -3.71
CA ARG A 31 -21.07 0.00 -2.81
C ARG A 31 -21.45 0.38 -1.37
N SER A 32 -22.03 -0.55 -0.61
CA SER A 32 -22.38 -0.31 0.81
C SER A 32 -21.16 -0.50 1.72
N VAL A 33 -21.08 0.25 2.82
CA VAL A 33 -19.95 0.19 3.79
C VAL A 33 -19.64 -1.25 4.24
N GLU A 34 -20.67 -2.07 4.46
CA GLU A 34 -20.51 -3.49 4.83
C GLU A 34 -19.77 -4.31 3.76
N ALA A 35 -19.95 -3.99 2.47
CA ALA A 35 -19.20 -4.65 1.39
C ALA A 35 -17.72 -4.23 1.34
N HIS A 36 -17.34 -3.15 2.03
CA HIS A 36 -15.98 -2.63 2.11
C HIS A 36 -15.24 -3.17 3.33
N GLU A 37 -15.94 -3.73 4.30
CA GLU A 37 -15.26 -4.31 5.44
C GLU A 37 -14.47 -5.56 5.02
N LEU A 38 -13.32 -5.75 5.64
CA LEU A 38 -12.58 -6.99 5.52
C LEU A 38 -13.34 -8.08 6.28
N THR A 39 -13.38 -9.27 5.71
CA THR A 39 -13.80 -10.45 6.48
C THR A 39 -12.87 -10.66 7.67
N ASN A 40 -13.34 -11.39 8.69
CA ASN A 40 -12.54 -11.68 9.89
C ASN A 40 -11.17 -12.31 9.54
N THR A 41 -11.14 -13.19 8.54
CA THR A 41 -9.91 -13.84 8.07
C THR A 41 -8.96 -12.85 7.41
N GLU A 42 -9.46 -11.98 6.55
CA GLU A 42 -8.65 -10.95 5.88
C GLU A 42 -8.11 -9.91 6.88
N SER A 43 -8.93 -9.52 7.86
CA SER A 43 -8.51 -8.62 8.93
C SER A 43 -7.40 -9.23 9.78
N ALA A 44 -7.52 -10.51 10.16
CA ALA A 44 -6.50 -11.25 10.90
C ALA A 44 -5.20 -11.42 10.11
N GLN A 45 -5.28 -11.62 8.80
CA GLN A 45 -4.10 -11.67 7.92
C GLN A 45 -3.37 -10.32 7.90
N LEU A 46 -4.11 -9.20 7.81
CA LEU A 46 -3.52 -7.87 7.91
C LEU A 46 -2.89 -7.61 9.29
N ASP A 47 -3.50 -8.08 10.37
CA ASP A 47 -2.92 -7.95 11.71
C ASP A 47 -1.60 -8.72 11.82
N ALA A 48 -1.54 -9.93 11.27
CA ALA A 48 -0.31 -10.71 11.21
C ALA A 48 0.76 -10.06 10.33
N GLU A 49 0.37 -9.50 9.18
CA GLU A 49 1.26 -8.74 8.29
C GLU A 49 1.89 -7.55 9.02
N LEU A 50 1.06 -6.68 9.60
CA LEU A 50 1.54 -5.48 10.32
C LEU A 50 2.31 -5.83 11.59
N SER A 51 1.97 -6.93 12.27
CA SER A 51 2.73 -7.40 13.43
C SER A 51 4.09 -7.96 13.03
N ARG A 52 4.21 -8.61 11.87
CA ARG A 52 5.52 -9.05 11.36
C ARG A 52 6.39 -7.87 10.93
N GLN A 53 5.78 -6.84 10.37
CA GLN A 53 6.50 -5.67 9.85
C GLN A 53 6.86 -4.66 10.95
N PHE A 54 5.95 -4.44 11.90
CA PHE A 54 6.01 -3.36 12.90
C PHE A 54 5.73 -3.82 14.33
N GLY A 55 5.61 -5.13 14.56
CA GLY A 55 5.53 -5.66 15.91
C GLY A 55 6.81 -5.37 16.65
N SER A 56 6.69 -5.09 17.95
CA SER A 56 7.83 -5.21 18.83
C SER A 56 8.35 -6.65 18.71
N PRO A 57 9.67 -6.88 18.67
CA PRO A 57 10.17 -8.22 18.87
C PRO A 57 9.53 -8.72 20.16
N THR A 58 8.71 -9.77 20.05
CA THR A 58 8.35 -10.55 21.23
C THR A 58 9.67 -10.88 21.90
N PRO A 59 9.78 -10.83 23.24
CA PRO A 59 10.96 -11.36 23.89
C PRO A 59 11.05 -12.82 23.44
N GLU A 60 11.88 -13.07 22.43
CA GLU A 60 12.20 -14.40 21.97
C GLU A 60 12.61 -15.11 23.25
N THR A 61 11.85 -16.13 23.62
CA THR A 61 12.19 -17.09 24.66
C THR A 61 13.68 -17.29 24.53
N LEU A 62 14.45 -16.80 25.52
CA LEU A 62 15.90 -16.76 25.51
C LEU A 62 16.44 -18.11 25.02
N VAL A 63 16.62 -18.25 23.71
CA VAL A 63 17.20 -19.46 23.14
C VAL A 63 18.62 -19.34 23.59
N LYS A 64 18.96 -20.11 24.62
CA LYS A 64 20.28 -20.18 25.24
C LYS A 64 21.26 -20.61 24.14
N SER A 65 21.74 -19.63 23.38
CA SER A 65 22.80 -19.85 22.41
C SER A 65 24.05 -20.16 23.21
N ASN A 66 24.58 -21.37 23.04
CA ASN A 66 25.88 -21.73 23.61
C ASN A 66 27.03 -20.99 22.92
N ASN A 67 26.76 -20.21 21.86
CA ASN A 67 27.74 -19.39 21.18
C ASN A 67 27.66 -17.91 21.61
N PRO A 68 28.68 -17.38 22.31
CA PRO A 68 28.71 -16.00 22.78
C PRO A 68 28.79 -14.97 21.63
N TRP A 69 29.28 -15.35 20.45
CA TRP A 69 29.34 -14.46 19.29
C TRP A 69 27.96 -14.22 18.66
N ASP A 70 27.11 -15.26 18.65
CA ASP A 70 25.74 -15.17 18.15
C ASP A 70 24.85 -14.35 19.09
N ALA A 71 25.07 -14.44 20.41
CA ALA A 71 24.36 -13.63 21.40
C ALA A 71 24.62 -12.13 21.21
N LYS A 72 25.88 -11.74 20.99
CA LYS A 72 26.26 -10.34 20.76
C LYS A 72 25.69 -9.79 19.44
N LYS A 73 25.67 -10.61 18.38
CA LYS A 73 25.11 -10.23 17.08
C LYS A 73 23.60 -10.01 17.16
N LYS A 74 22.86 -10.87 17.88
CA LYS A 74 21.42 -10.73 18.10
C LYS A 74 21.07 -9.52 18.97
N GLN A 75 21.86 -9.25 20.01
CA GLN A 75 21.70 -8.04 20.83
C GLN A 75 21.91 -6.76 20.02
N ALA A 76 22.93 -6.72 19.15
CA ALA A 76 23.16 -5.59 18.25
C ALA A 76 22.04 -5.42 17.21
N GLN A 77 21.49 -6.51 16.69
CA GLN A 77 20.32 -6.49 15.80
C GLN A 77 19.08 -5.92 16.50
N ASN A 78 18.82 -6.30 17.75
CA ASN A 78 17.68 -5.78 18.53
C ASN A 78 17.83 -4.30 18.89
N GLN A 79 19.04 -3.78 19.07
CA GLN A 79 19.27 -2.35 19.40
C GLN A 79 19.07 -1.41 18.20
N THR A 80 19.06 -1.92 16.96
CA THR A 80 18.94 -1.10 15.74
C THR A 80 17.52 -1.14 15.15
N GLN A 81 16.58 -1.87 15.78
CA GLN A 81 15.18 -1.81 15.37
C GLN A 81 14.58 -0.49 15.86
N LYS A 82 14.68 0.54 15.01
CA LYS A 82 13.89 1.78 15.18
C LYS A 82 12.45 1.38 15.46
N LYS A 83 11.89 1.90 16.56
CA LYS A 83 10.44 1.80 16.80
C LYS A 83 9.74 2.35 15.57
N ALA A 84 8.99 1.50 14.88
CA ALA A 84 8.21 1.92 13.73
C ALA A 84 7.26 3.05 14.15
N SER A 85 7.20 4.11 13.36
CA SER A 85 6.33 5.26 13.59
C SER A 85 5.01 5.14 12.82
N TRP A 86 4.05 6.00 13.14
CA TRP A 86 2.81 6.16 12.38
C TRP A 86 3.10 6.40 10.89
N GLY A 87 4.09 7.25 10.58
CA GLY A 87 4.51 7.55 9.21
C GLY A 87 5.04 6.32 8.48
N ASP A 88 5.92 5.54 9.12
CA ASP A 88 6.46 4.30 8.54
C ASP A 88 5.34 3.29 8.21
N CYS A 89 4.31 3.23 9.07
CA CYS A 89 3.15 2.35 8.86
C CYS A 89 2.33 2.77 7.64
N ARG A 90 2.06 4.08 7.48
CA ARG A 90 1.29 4.59 6.33
C ARG A 90 2.07 4.53 5.02
N ASP A 91 3.37 4.79 5.05
CA ASP A 91 4.24 4.64 3.88
C ASP A 91 4.25 3.20 3.39
N TYR A 92 4.32 2.24 4.31
CA TYR A 92 4.17 0.83 3.96
C TYR A 92 2.80 0.50 3.38
N ALA A 93 1.71 1.02 3.96
CA ALA A 93 0.37 0.83 3.42
C ALA A 93 0.27 1.34 1.96
N LEU A 94 0.86 2.51 1.69
CA LEU A 94 0.91 3.09 0.35
C LEU A 94 1.76 2.24 -0.61
N GLN A 95 2.90 1.71 -0.15
CA GLN A 95 3.72 0.79 -0.94
C GLN A 95 2.93 -0.48 -1.32
N GLN A 96 2.20 -1.07 -0.37
CA GLN A 96 1.37 -2.25 -0.62
C GLN A 96 0.23 -1.95 -1.61
N ARG A 97 -0.42 -0.79 -1.51
CA ARG A 97 -1.41 -0.33 -2.50
C ARG A 97 -0.82 -0.26 -3.91
N ASN A 98 0.34 0.38 -4.05
CA ASN A 98 1.02 0.51 -5.33
C ASN A 98 1.45 -0.85 -5.90
N LEU A 99 1.89 -1.78 -5.04
CA LEU A 99 2.22 -3.14 -5.46
C LEU A 99 0.98 -3.89 -5.94
N CYS A 100 -0.14 -3.80 -5.22
CA CYS A 100 -1.42 -4.40 -5.60
C CYS A 100 -1.85 -3.99 -7.02
N TYR A 101 -1.72 -2.70 -7.35
CA TYR A 101 -1.98 -2.20 -8.70
C TYR A 101 -0.99 -2.73 -9.75
N LYS A 102 0.30 -2.80 -9.41
CA LYS A 102 1.32 -3.35 -10.31
C LYS A 102 1.12 -4.84 -10.60
N GLU A 103 0.55 -5.59 -9.65
CA GLU A 103 0.16 -6.99 -9.84
C GLU A 103 -1.09 -7.15 -10.71
N GLY A 104 -1.75 -6.06 -11.10
CA GLY A 104 -2.97 -6.10 -11.92
C GLY A 104 -4.21 -6.56 -11.15
N ARG A 105 -4.20 -6.46 -9.82
CA ARG A 105 -5.38 -6.76 -9.00
C ARG A 105 -6.47 -5.71 -9.21
N ASP A 106 -7.70 -6.06 -8.84
CA ASP A 106 -8.83 -5.15 -9.01
C ASP A 106 -8.71 -3.93 -8.09
N ALA A 107 -9.10 -2.76 -8.61
CA ALA A 107 -8.94 -1.49 -7.90
C ALA A 107 -9.69 -1.46 -6.58
N TYR A 108 -10.88 -2.08 -6.53
CA TYR A 108 -11.69 -2.15 -5.33
C TYR A 108 -10.96 -2.87 -4.20
N SER A 109 -10.41 -4.06 -4.46
CA SER A 109 -9.61 -4.79 -3.49
C SER A 109 -8.38 -4.01 -3.06
N CYS A 110 -7.65 -3.40 -4.00
CA CYS A 110 -6.45 -2.63 -3.66
C CYS A 110 -6.77 -1.47 -2.72
N GLU A 111 -7.81 -0.69 -3.00
CA GLU A 111 -8.22 0.42 -2.12
C GLU A 111 -8.78 -0.09 -0.79
N ARG A 112 -9.62 -1.13 -0.80
CA ARG A 112 -10.22 -1.71 0.42
C ARG A 112 -9.15 -2.14 1.42
N TYR A 113 -8.13 -2.85 0.93
CA TYR A 113 -7.01 -3.28 1.75
C TYR A 113 -6.09 -2.13 2.16
N TYR A 114 -5.96 -1.08 1.34
CA TYR A 114 -5.23 0.13 1.70
C TYR A 114 -5.91 0.89 2.84
N GLU A 115 -7.22 1.15 2.74
CA GLU A 115 -7.99 1.80 3.79
C GLU A 115 -7.92 1.02 5.11
N ALA A 116 -8.05 -0.31 5.05
CA ALA A 116 -7.93 -1.16 6.23
C ALA A 116 -6.54 -1.07 6.88
N ARG A 117 -5.45 -1.04 6.09
CA ARG A 117 -4.09 -0.84 6.63
C ARG A 117 -3.95 0.52 7.28
N THR A 118 -4.39 1.59 6.61
CA THR A 118 -4.28 2.96 7.17
C THR A 118 -5.07 3.11 8.46
N THR A 119 -6.28 2.53 8.52
CA THR A 119 -7.10 2.51 9.74
C THR A 119 -6.42 1.76 10.89
N LYS A 120 -5.74 0.64 10.60
CA LYS A 120 -4.95 -0.06 11.63
C LYS A 120 -3.72 0.75 12.07
N CYS A 121 -3.06 1.47 11.17
CA CYS A 121 -1.99 2.41 11.53
C CYS A 121 -2.50 3.52 12.45
N ASP A 122 -3.64 4.14 12.12
CA ASP A 122 -4.26 5.23 12.88
C ASP A 122 -4.77 4.78 14.27
N LYS A 123 -5.13 3.49 14.42
CA LYS A 123 -5.53 2.92 15.72
C LYS A 123 -4.35 2.57 16.62
N LYS A 124 -3.18 2.24 16.04
CA LYS A 124 -2.02 1.71 16.77
C LYS A 124 -1.08 2.80 17.29
N TYR A 125 -0.98 3.92 16.59
CA TYR A 125 -0.04 5.02 16.87
C TYR A 125 -0.77 6.32 17.13
#